data_AF-A0A0S8BGI7-F1
#
_entry.id   AF-A0A0S8BGI7-F1
#
_cell.length_a   1.000
_cell.length_b   1.000
_cell.length_c   1.000
_cell.angle_alpha   90.00
_cell.angle_beta   90.00
_cell.angle_gamma   90.00
#
_symmetry.space_group_name_H-M   'P 1'
#
loop_
_entity.id
_entity.type
_entity.pdbx_description
1 polymer ?
#
loop_
_entity_poly.entity_id
_entity_poly.type
_entity_poly.pdbx_seq_one_letter_code
_entity_poly.pdbx_strand_id
1 'polypeptide(L)'
;MTVDAKQPARPDGVTAIAVYYFLVAISSLYFPLIGLSFGLLTTLVLAVMAIVAGWGLLRMASWARWLAFGLAIISLLFFPIGTIIGAIIIWYLLKEDVREAFEAASM
;
A
#
# COMPACT_ATOMS: atom_id res chain seq x y z
N MET A 1 61.02 -15.04 9.37
CA MET A 1 60.54 -15.73 8.16
C MET A 1 59.06 -15.44 7.99
N THR A 2 58.73 -14.31 7.35
CA THR A 2 57.36 -14.00 6.95
C THR A 2 57.13 -14.69 5.61
N VAL A 3 56.35 -15.77 5.60
CA VAL A 3 55.93 -16.42 4.36
C VAL A 3 55.01 -15.43 3.65
N ASP A 4 55.56 -14.70 2.68
CA ASP A 4 54.80 -13.91 1.73
C ASP A 4 54.00 -14.90 0.87
N ALA A 5 52.83 -15.29 1.39
CA ALA A 5 51.94 -16.24 0.76
C ALA A 5 51.31 -15.54 -0.45
N LYS A 6 52.04 -15.56 -1.57
CA LYS A 6 51.56 -15.07 -2.86
C LYS A 6 50.24 -15.74 -3.17
N GLN A 7 49.16 -14.98 -3.08
CA GLN A 7 47.81 -15.47 -3.27
C GLN A 7 47.73 -16.17 -4.65
N PRO A 8 47.23 -17.41 -4.73
CA PRO A 8 47.20 -18.14 -6.00
C PRO A 8 46.42 -17.32 -7.03
N ALA A 9 46.92 -17.29 -8.27
CA ALA A 9 46.29 -16.54 -9.36
C ALA A 9 44.82 -16.96 -9.46
N ARG A 10 43.90 -16.05 -9.12
CA ARG A 10 42.47 -16.33 -9.16
C ARG A 10 42.06 -16.50 -10.63
N PRO A 11 41.42 -17.62 -11.01
CA PRO A 11 40.87 -17.77 -12.35
C PRO A 11 39.84 -16.67 -12.62
N ASP A 12 39.91 -16.03 -13.78
CA ASP A 12 39.07 -14.87 -14.14
C ASP A 12 37.56 -15.14 -13.96
N GLY A 13 37.13 -16.39 -14.18
CA GLY A 13 35.75 -16.83 -13.98
C GLY A 13 35.27 -16.76 -12.52
N VAL A 14 36.13 -17.03 -11.54
CA VAL A 14 35.77 -16.96 -10.11
C VAL A 14 35.58 -15.50 -9.69
N THR A 15 36.41 -14.59 -10.20
CA THR A 15 36.28 -13.16 -9.95
C THR A 15 34.98 -12.60 -10.53
N ALA A 16 34.60 -13.00 -11.74
CA ALA A 16 33.34 -12.60 -12.36
C ALA A 16 32.11 -13.06 -11.55
N ILE A 17 32.12 -14.30 -11.06
CA ILE A 17 31.05 -14.84 -10.21
C ILE A 17 30.96 -14.06 -8.89
N ALA A 18 32.09 -13.76 -8.26
CA ALA A 18 32.11 -12.96 -7.04
C ALA A 18 31.50 -11.57 -7.27
N VAL A 19 31.90 -10.88 -8.34
CA VAL A 19 31.37 -9.55 -8.70
C VAL A 19 29.85 -9.61 -8.95
N TYR A 20 29.39 -10.63 -9.68
CA TYR A 20 27.96 -10.84 -9.91
C TYR A 20 27.18 -10.96 -8.59
N TYR A 21 27.65 -11.79 -7.64
CA TYR A 21 26.98 -11.94 -6.35
C TYR A 21 27.02 -10.67 -5.51
N PHE A 22 28.11 -9.88 -5.55
CA PHE A 22 28.17 -8.59 -4.88
C PHE A 22 27.15 -7.60 -5.45
N LEU A 23 26.99 -7.53 -6.78
CA LEU A 23 26.00 -6.67 -7.41
C LEU A 23 24.57 -7.11 -7.09
N VAL A 24 24.30 -8.42 -7.08
CA VAL A 24 23.00 -8.98 -6.68
C VAL A 24 22.72 -8.67 -5.22
N ALA A 25 23.70 -8.81 -4.33
CA ALA A 25 23.54 -8.51 -2.90
C ALA A 25 23.25 -7.02 -2.66
N ILE A 26 23.89 -6.11 -3.38
CA ILE A 26 23.58 -4.67 -3.28
C ILE A 26 22.19 -4.38 -3.83
N SER A 27 21.83 -4.98 -4.97
CA SER A 27 20.53 -4.78 -5.61
C SER A 27 19.37 -5.32 -4.75
N SER A 28 19.58 -6.43 -4.04
CA SER A 28 18.55 -7.08 -3.23
C SER A 28 18.13 -6.26 -2.02
N LEU A 29 18.96 -5.34 -1.51
CA LEU A 29 18.57 -4.42 -0.44
C LEU A 29 17.73 -3.24 -0.96
N TYR A 30 17.99 -2.77 -2.18
CA TYR A 30 17.37 -1.53 -2.68
C TYR A 30 15.87 -1.67 -2.96
N PHE A 31 15.46 -2.72 -3.69
CA PHE A 31 14.07 -2.95 -4.05
C PHE A 31 13.09 -3.11 -2.87
N PRO A 32 13.38 -3.93 -1.83
CA PRO A 32 12.46 -4.08 -0.70
C PRO A 32 12.37 -2.81 0.13
N LEU A 33 13.45 -2.02 0.26
CA LEU A 33 13.39 -0.75 0.99
C LEU A 33 12.41 0.22 0.33
N ILE A 34 12.47 0.36 -1.00
CA ILE A 34 11.52 1.20 -1.74
C ILE A 34 10.10 0.65 -1.62
N GLY A 35 9.92 -0.67 -1.82
CA GLY A 35 8.61 -1.30 -1.71
C GLY A 35 7.97 -1.10 -0.33
N LEU A 36 8.76 -1.27 0.74
CA LEU A 36 8.30 -1.06 2.12
C LEU A 36 8.00 0.40 2.41
N SER A 37 8.86 1.34 2.01
CA SER A 37 8.62 2.77 2.22
C SER A 37 7.38 3.25 1.47
N PHE A 38 7.24 2.88 0.20
CA PHE A 38 6.09 3.26 -0.62
C PHE A 38 4.80 2.61 -0.12
N GLY A 39 4.85 1.31 0.21
CA GLY A 39 3.73 0.58 0.78
C GLY A 39 3.26 1.20 2.09
N LEU A 40 4.18 1.46 3.02
CA LEU A 40 3.87 2.08 4.31
C LEU A 40 3.22 3.46 4.14
N LEU A 41 3.81 4.34 3.34
CA LEU A 41 3.27 5.68 3.10
C LEU A 41 1.87 5.62 2.48
N THR A 42 1.67 4.76 1.48
CA THR A 42 0.37 4.61 0.80
C THR A 42 -0.69 4.08 1.76
N THR A 43 -0.37 3.06 2.56
CA THR A 43 -1.29 2.50 3.55
C THR A 43 -1.63 3.51 4.64
N LEU A 44 -0.67 4.31 5.11
CA LEU A 44 -0.93 5.36 6.09
C LEU A 44 -1.88 6.44 5.55
N VAL A 45 -1.68 6.89 4.31
CA VAL A 45 -2.59 7.86 3.68
C VAL A 45 -4.00 7.29 3.55
N LEU A 46 -4.13 6.05 3.08
CA LEU A 46 -5.44 5.38 2.97
C LEU A 46 -6.11 5.20 4.35
N ALA A 47 -5.35 4.84 5.38
CA ALA A 47 -5.86 4.71 6.74
C ALA A 47 -6.40 6.05 7.27
N VAL A 48 -5.65 7.14 7.09
CA VAL A 48 -6.11 8.49 7.48
C VAL A 48 -7.37 8.86 6.71
N MET A 49 -7.42 8.64 5.40
CA MET A 49 -8.61 8.92 4.59
C MET A 49 -9.82 8.10 5.05
N ALA A 50 -9.64 6.83 5.41
CA ALA A 50 -10.70 5.98 5.94
C ALA A 50 -11.23 6.47 7.28
N ILE A 51 -10.34 6.91 8.19
CA ILE A 51 -10.74 7.50 9.47
C ILE A 51 -11.51 8.81 9.24
N VAL A 52 -11.02 9.68 8.36
CA VAL A 52 -11.67 10.95 8.00
C VAL A 52 -13.05 10.70 7.38
N ALA A 53 -13.16 9.73 6.47
CA ALA A 53 -14.43 9.31 5.90
C ALA A 53 -15.39 8.79 6.96
N GLY A 54 -14.94 7.85 7.82
CA GLY A 54 -15.75 7.30 8.90
C GLY A 54 -16.26 8.38 9.87
N TRP A 55 -15.38 9.30 10.26
CA TRP A 55 -15.75 10.43 11.12
C TRP A 55 -16.75 11.38 10.44
N GLY A 56 -16.55 11.66 9.15
CA GLY A 56 -17.49 12.45 8.36
C GLY A 56 -18.85 11.77 8.20
N LEU A 57 -18.89 10.45 8.00
CA LEU A 57 -20.12 9.65 7.93
C LEU A 57 -20.89 9.70 9.25
N LEU A 58 -20.20 9.58 10.40
CA LEU A 58 -20.81 9.69 11.72
C LEU A 58 -21.40 11.09 11.99
N ARG A 59 -20.87 12.12 11.33
CA ARG A 59 -21.38 13.49 11.40
C ARG A 59 -22.41 13.82 10.31
N MET A 60 -22.81 12.83 9.50
CA MET A 60 -23.71 13.02 8.36
C MET A 60 -23.23 14.10 7.38
N ALA A 61 -21.91 14.29 7.27
CA ALA A 61 -21.36 15.29 6.36
C ALA A 61 -21.51 14.84 4.90
N SER A 62 -22.11 15.68 4.06
CA SER A 62 -22.40 15.36 2.65
C SER A 62 -21.17 14.97 1.82
N TRP A 63 -20.00 15.56 2.11
CA TRP A 63 -18.73 15.22 1.46
C TRP A 63 -18.23 13.81 1.83
N ALA A 64 -18.56 13.33 3.02
CA ALA A 64 -18.07 12.05 3.54
C ALA A 64 -18.64 10.86 2.77
N ARG A 65 -19.88 11.00 2.26
CA ARG A 65 -20.52 9.99 1.41
C ARG A 65 -19.69 9.70 0.17
N TRP A 66 -19.25 10.75 -0.54
CA TRP A 66 -18.46 10.60 -1.75
C TRP A 66 -17.05 10.08 -1.48
N LEU A 67 -16.42 10.52 -0.39
CA LEU A 67 -15.13 9.99 0.03
C LEU A 67 -15.21 8.49 0.35
N ALA A 68 -16.21 8.08 1.13
CA ALA A 68 -16.44 6.68 1.48
C ALA A 68 -16.75 5.82 0.25
N PHE A 69 -17.51 6.34 -0.72
CA PHE A 69 -17.77 5.66 -1.99
C PHE A 69 -16.49 5.41 -2.78
N GLY A 70 -15.62 6.42 -2.91
CA GLY A 70 -14.33 6.28 -3.58
C GLY A 70 -13.41 5.27 -2.87
N LEU A 71 -13.33 5.32 -1.54
CA LEU A 71 -12.57 4.35 -0.75
C LEU A 71 -13.14 2.93 -0.86
N ALA A 72 -14.46 2.78 -0.97
CA ALA A 72 -15.09 1.48 -1.16
C ALA A 72 -14.77 0.87 -2.54
N ILE A 73 -14.63 1.69 -3.58
CA ILE A 73 -14.14 1.21 -4.89
C ILE A 73 -12.71 0.72 -4.78
N ILE A 74 -11.83 1.46 -4.10
CA ILE A 74 -10.45 1.03 -3.87
C ILE A 74 -10.44 -0.28 -3.06
N SER A 75 -11.32 -0.40 -2.06
CA SER A 75 -11.49 -1.61 -1.24
C SER A 75 -11.84 -2.84 -2.09
N LEU A 76 -12.57 -2.69 -3.22
CA LEU A 76 -12.94 -3.81 -4.09
C LEU A 76 -11.74 -4.58 -4.65
N LEU A 77 -10.58 -3.91 -4.80
CA LEU A 77 -9.34 -4.52 -5.29
C LEU A 77 -8.70 -5.47 -4.27
N PHE A 78 -9.07 -5.36 -2.98
CA PHE A 78 -8.51 -6.19 -1.90
C PHE A 78 -9.36 -7.43 -1.66
N PHE A 79 -9.30 -8.37 -2.61
CA PHE A 79 -10.06 -9.62 -2.54
C PHE A 79 -9.52 -10.58 -1.45
N PRO A 80 -10.40 -11.30 -0.70
CA PRO A 80 -11.86 -11.27 -0.77
C PRO A 80 -12.53 -10.26 0.16
N ILE A 81 -11.88 -9.93 1.28
CA ILE A 81 -12.51 -9.21 2.39
C ILE A 81 -12.88 -7.78 1.98
N GLY A 82 -11.95 -7.06 1.36
CA GLY A 82 -12.19 -5.69 0.90
C GLY A 82 -13.25 -5.61 -0.19
N THR A 83 -13.40 -6.65 -1.00
CA THR A 83 -14.47 -6.76 -2.00
C THR A 83 -15.85 -6.85 -1.35
N ILE A 84 -16.01 -7.74 -0.37
CA ILE A 84 -17.28 -7.91 0.34
C ILE A 84 -17.64 -6.60 1.07
N ILE A 85 -16.70 -6.03 1.83
CA ILE A 85 -16.95 -4.80 2.59
C ILE A 85 -17.22 -3.62 1.64
N GLY A 86 -16.41 -3.44 0.60
CA GLY A 86 -16.57 -2.38 -0.38
C GLY A 86 -17.91 -2.45 -1.10
N ALA A 87 -18.35 -3.65 -1.51
CA ALA A 87 -19.65 -3.85 -2.13
C ALA A 87 -20.81 -3.48 -1.19
N ILE A 88 -20.72 -3.87 0.10
CA ILE A 88 -21.73 -3.50 1.10
C ILE A 88 -21.79 -1.98 1.29
N ILE A 89 -20.64 -1.32 1.43
CA ILE A 89 -20.58 0.14 1.60
C ILE A 89 -21.21 0.84 0.39
N ILE A 90 -20.81 0.46 -0.83
CA ILE A 90 -21.37 1.01 -2.07
C ILE A 90 -22.89 0.81 -2.11
N TRP A 91 -23.35 -0.41 -1.82
CA TRP A 91 -24.77 -0.71 -1.82
C TRP A 91 -25.56 0.15 -0.83
N TYR A 92 -25.08 0.30 0.40
CA TYR A 92 -25.73 1.16 1.41
C TYR A 92 -25.72 2.63 1.02
N LEU A 93 -24.59 3.17 0.55
CA LEU A 93 -24.48 4.59 0.21
C LEU A 93 -25.34 5.01 -0.99
N LEU A 94 -25.76 4.05 -1.83
CA LEU A 94 -26.63 4.29 -2.98
C LEU A 94 -28.13 4.20 -2.65
N LYS A 95 -28.52 3.65 -1.50
CA LYS A 95 -29.93 3.55 -1.14
C LYS A 95 -30.56 4.93 -0.93
N GLU A 96 -31.82 5.05 -1.30
CA GLU A 96 -32.57 6.32 -1.24
C GLU A 96 -32.70 6.83 0.21
N ASP A 97 -33.01 5.95 1.16
CA ASP A 97 -33.09 6.27 2.59
C ASP A 97 -31.80 6.89 3.14
N VAL A 98 -30.65 6.34 2.76
CA VAL A 98 -29.34 6.89 3.15
C VAL A 98 -29.10 8.23 2.46
N ARG A 99 -29.45 8.36 1.18
CA ARG A 99 -29.27 9.63 0.45
C ARG A 99 -30.10 10.76 1.05
N GLU A 100 -31.36 10.50 1.34
CA GLU A 100 -32.27 11.43 1.99
C GLU A 100 -31.76 11.83 3.38
N ALA A 101 -31.24 10.89 4.16
CA ALA A 101 -30.67 11.18 5.48
C ALA A 101 -29.47 12.16 5.40
N PHE A 102 -28.59 12.01 4.41
CA PHE A 102 -27.48 12.95 4.17
C PHE A 102 -27.95 14.32 3.68
N GLU A 103 -28.98 14.36 2.82
CA GLU A 103 -29.55 15.61 2.32
C GLU A 103 -30.24 16.39 3.45
N ALA A 104 -31.07 15.73 4.25
CA ALA A 104 -31.76 16.31 5.39
C ALA A 104 -30.80 16.87 6.44
N ALA A 105 -29.65 16.21 6.66
CA ALA A 105 -28.63 16.69 7.60
C ALA A 105 -27.81 17.89 7.07
N SER A 106 -27.95 18.23 5.78
CA SER A 106 -27.22 19.33 5.13
C SER A 106 -28.07 20.57 4.84
N MET A 107 -29.37 20.52 5.13
CA MET A 107 -30.30 21.65 5.09
C MET A 107 -30.22 22.48 6.38
#